data_AF-A0A953R6G8-F1
#
_entry.id   AF-A0A953R6G8-F1
#
_cell.length_a   1.000
_cell.length_b   1.000
_cell.length_c   1.000
_cell.angle_alpha   90.00
_cell.angle_beta   90.00
_cell.angle_gamma   90.00
#
_symmetry.space_group_name_H-M   'P 1'
#
loop_
_entity.id
_entity.type
_entity.pdbx_description
1 polymer ?
#
loop_
_entity_poly.entity_id
_entity_poly.type
_entity_poly.pdbx_seq_one_letter_code
_entity_poly.pdbx_strand_id
1 'polypeptide(L)'
;MKDRCQEVVCLVRPSLLHGERKGDLTFRGYGRLRAWLGVRAVAVASRVPLTGESNVNHVVLEGADDGALDPVTRQMVMINVRFISQDYFSALGIPLLRGRAIEEGDRDRNVVVVSERLAAKLWPGQSPLGKVLSSGSGVIHAEVVGVVADVHNTKLERDPTLIVYTPFWKNPNQVAGLVVRSSADPRVLPEEVRRVIQSIDSGIPAPKMRTMGEIVAESVTGRRFQMDVSLAFAVSALLAALGIYGVVAYGIALRRRELGIRIALGARAD
;
A
#
# COMPACT_ATOMS: atom_id res chain seq x y z
N MET A 1 13.48 7.61 -23.71
CA MET A 1 14.02 6.23 -23.58
C MET A 1 13.43 5.62 -22.32
N LYS A 2 12.61 4.58 -22.47
CA LYS A 2 11.79 3.95 -21.42
C LYS A 2 12.65 2.99 -20.59
N ASP A 3 12.96 3.35 -19.35
CA ASP A 3 13.53 2.43 -18.35
C ASP A 3 12.49 1.34 -18.00
N ARG A 4 12.53 0.24 -18.77
CA ARG A 4 11.64 -0.93 -18.63
C ARG A 4 12.14 -1.96 -17.60
N CYS A 5 12.98 -1.57 -16.65
CA CYS A 5 13.74 -2.52 -15.80
C CYS A 5 13.29 -2.59 -14.32
N GLN A 6 11.99 -2.51 -14.03
CA GLN A 6 11.51 -2.56 -12.64
C GLN A 6 10.19 -3.31 -12.51
N GLU A 7 10.20 -4.61 -12.68
CA GLU A 7 9.06 -5.41 -12.22
C GLU A 7 9.35 -5.97 -10.83
N VAL A 8 8.56 -5.49 -9.88
CA VAL A 8 8.51 -6.00 -8.51
C VAL A 8 7.44 -7.08 -8.48
N VAL A 9 7.86 -8.32 -8.31
CA VAL A 9 6.96 -9.46 -8.16
C VAL A 9 6.83 -9.76 -6.68
N CYS A 10 5.60 -9.66 -6.19
CA CYS A 10 5.24 -9.99 -4.82
C CYS A 10 4.69 -11.41 -4.81
N LEU A 11 5.35 -12.28 -4.04
CA LEU A 11 4.85 -13.58 -3.67
C LEU A 11 3.98 -13.40 -2.44
N VAL A 12 2.67 -13.51 -2.64
CA VAL A 12 1.72 -13.48 -1.54
C VAL A 12 1.55 -14.92 -1.05
N ARG A 13 1.74 -15.08 0.26
CA ARG A 13 1.57 -16.27 1.07
C ARG A 13 0.66 -17.36 0.48
N PRO A 14 1.08 -18.64 0.47
CA PRO A 14 0.13 -19.72 0.60
C PRO A 14 -0.43 -19.65 2.03
N SER A 15 -1.76 -19.53 2.16
CA SER A 15 -2.49 -19.41 3.43
C SER A 15 -2.36 -20.61 4.38
N LEU A 16 -1.54 -21.61 4.04
CA LEU A 16 -1.52 -22.93 4.68
C LEU A 16 -0.28 -23.19 5.57
N LEU A 17 0.72 -22.30 5.58
CA LEU A 17 1.95 -22.50 6.36
C LEU A 17 1.84 -21.96 7.80
N HIS A 18 1.96 -22.87 8.78
CA HIS A 18 1.91 -22.60 10.22
C HIS A 18 3.23 -23.00 10.90
N GLY A 19 3.63 -22.27 11.95
CA GLY A 19 4.75 -22.64 12.83
C GLY A 19 6.14 -22.63 12.16
N GLU A 20 6.98 -23.60 12.50
CA GLU A 20 8.41 -23.62 12.17
C GLU A 20 8.72 -23.66 10.66
N ARG A 21 7.87 -24.33 9.86
CA ARG A 21 8.04 -24.39 8.38
C ARG A 21 8.03 -23.00 7.73
N LYS A 22 7.33 -22.05 8.34
CA LYS A 22 7.22 -20.66 7.85
C LYS A 22 8.49 -19.86 8.12
N GLY A 23 9.14 -20.07 9.26
CA GLY A 23 10.42 -19.44 9.58
C GLY A 23 11.54 -19.95 8.68
N ASP A 24 11.62 -21.27 8.50
CA ASP A 24 12.67 -21.90 7.70
C ASP A 24 12.55 -21.56 6.20
N LEU A 25 11.34 -21.56 5.64
CA LEU A 25 11.10 -21.09 4.27
C LEU A 25 11.52 -19.63 4.09
N THR A 26 11.16 -18.79 5.05
CA THR A 26 11.48 -17.36 4.98
C THR A 26 12.99 -17.15 4.97
N PHE A 27 13.72 -17.85 5.85
CA PHE A 27 15.16 -17.68 5.98
C PHE A 27 15.94 -18.32 4.82
N ARG A 28 15.64 -19.59 4.47
CA ARG A 28 16.30 -20.31 3.37
C ARG A 28 15.91 -19.77 2.00
N GLY A 29 14.64 -19.41 1.82
CA GLY A 29 14.12 -18.84 0.57
C GLY A 29 14.69 -17.46 0.28
N TYR A 30 14.75 -16.60 1.30
CA TYR A 30 15.40 -15.29 1.20
C TYR A 30 16.87 -15.42 0.75
N GLY A 31 17.65 -16.28 1.40
CA GLY A 31 19.07 -16.47 1.08
C GLY A 31 19.30 -17.00 -0.34
N ARG A 32 18.55 -18.03 -0.77
CA ARG A 32 18.71 -18.62 -2.11
C ARG A 32 18.28 -17.68 -3.23
N LEU A 33 17.15 -16.97 -3.07
CA LEU A 33 16.67 -16.04 -4.09
C LEU A 33 17.56 -14.80 -4.21
N ARG A 34 18.19 -14.37 -3.11
CA ARG A 34 19.17 -13.27 -3.11
C ARG A 34 20.42 -13.61 -3.92
N ALA A 35 20.81 -14.87 -3.98
CA ALA A 35 21.98 -15.34 -4.71
C ALA A 35 21.73 -15.62 -6.22
N TRP A 36 20.49 -15.47 -6.71
CA TRP A 36 20.15 -15.82 -8.08
C TRP A 36 20.48 -14.69 -9.07
N LEU A 37 21.15 -15.03 -10.18
CA LEU A 37 21.51 -14.10 -11.25
C LEU A 37 20.25 -13.51 -11.90
N GLY A 38 20.17 -12.17 -11.91
CA GLY A 38 19.05 -11.42 -12.48
C GLY A 38 18.07 -10.86 -11.43
N VAL A 39 18.19 -11.25 -10.16
CA VAL A 39 17.50 -10.59 -9.05
C VAL A 39 18.36 -9.46 -8.51
N ARG A 40 17.78 -8.26 -8.42
CA ARG A 40 18.45 -7.08 -7.87
C ARG A 40 18.28 -6.97 -6.36
N ALA A 41 17.10 -7.34 -5.86
CA ALA A 41 16.82 -7.33 -4.43
C ALA A 41 15.70 -8.32 -4.11
N VAL A 42 15.83 -9.00 -2.97
CA VAL A 42 14.77 -9.84 -2.39
C VAL A 42 14.48 -9.27 -1.02
N ALA A 43 13.21 -9.17 -0.67
CA ALA A 43 12.80 -8.72 0.64
C ALA A 43 11.67 -9.55 1.22
N VAL A 44 11.68 -9.66 2.53
CA VAL A 44 10.62 -10.27 3.31
C VAL A 44 9.85 -9.16 4.01
N ALA A 45 8.53 -9.27 4.05
CA ALA A 45 7.69 -8.33 4.78
C ALA A 45 6.49 -9.01 5.45
N SER A 46 6.03 -8.47 6.59
CA SER A 46 4.74 -8.83 7.17
C SER A 46 3.56 -8.39 6.33
N ARG A 47 3.74 -7.34 5.51
CA ARG A 47 2.74 -6.81 4.58
C ARG A 47 3.45 -6.15 3.41
N VAL A 48 2.89 -6.33 2.22
CA VAL A 48 3.25 -5.56 1.03
C VAL A 48 2.35 -4.31 0.96
N PRO A 49 2.84 -3.14 0.53
CA PRO A 49 2.02 -1.95 0.34
C PRO A 49 0.76 -2.22 -0.50
N LEU A 50 -0.30 -1.42 -0.27
CA LEU A 50 -1.61 -1.52 -0.94
C LEU A 50 -2.38 -2.83 -0.76
N THR A 51 -1.92 -3.74 0.10
CA THR A 51 -2.66 -4.97 0.44
C THR A 51 -3.58 -4.81 1.65
N GLY A 52 -3.53 -3.66 2.35
CA GLY A 52 -4.31 -3.34 3.55
C GLY A 52 -3.47 -3.14 4.82
N GLU A 53 -4.15 -2.95 5.94
CA GLU A 53 -3.54 -2.75 7.26
C GLU A 53 -3.48 -4.05 8.08
N SER A 54 -2.42 -4.21 8.87
CA SER A 54 -2.29 -5.26 9.89
C SER A 54 -1.33 -4.78 10.99
N ASN A 55 -1.37 -5.43 12.16
CA ASN A 55 -0.52 -5.09 13.31
C ASN A 55 -0.58 -3.60 13.67
N VAL A 56 -1.81 -3.13 13.92
CA VAL A 56 -2.03 -1.80 14.46
C VAL A 56 -1.64 -1.82 15.93
N ASN A 57 -0.72 -0.96 16.30
CA ASN A 57 -0.25 -0.81 17.67
C ASN A 57 -0.32 0.68 18.05
N HIS A 58 -0.09 0.99 19.30
CA HIS A 58 0.02 2.37 19.77
C HIS A 58 1.43 2.62 20.29
N VAL A 59 1.95 3.81 20.08
CA VAL A 59 3.22 4.25 20.65
C VAL A 59 3.02 5.44 21.57
N VAL A 60 3.90 5.52 22.55
CA VAL A 60 3.97 6.59 23.54
C VAL A 60 5.36 7.19 23.45
N LEU A 61 5.46 8.51 23.51
CA LEU A 61 6.74 9.20 23.56
C LEU A 61 7.39 8.97 24.93
N GLU A 62 8.64 8.52 24.92
CA GLU A 62 9.47 8.45 26.13
C GLU A 62 9.86 9.88 26.55
N GLY A 63 9.62 10.25 27.81
CA GLY A 63 9.83 11.61 28.33
C GLY A 63 8.63 12.55 28.24
N ALA A 64 7.44 12.04 27.94
CA ALA A 64 6.18 12.71 28.25
C ALA A 64 6.00 12.70 29.78
N ASP A 65 6.50 13.73 30.47
CA ASP A 65 6.58 13.84 31.94
C ASP A 65 5.37 13.21 32.64
N ASP A 66 5.65 12.29 33.58
CA ASP A 66 4.70 11.52 34.39
C ASP A 66 3.77 12.38 35.28
N GLY A 67 3.83 13.71 35.17
CA GLY A 67 3.02 14.65 35.97
C GLY A 67 2.34 15.79 35.21
N ALA A 68 2.54 15.96 33.89
CA ALA A 68 2.06 17.16 33.17
C ALA A 68 1.04 16.89 32.05
N LEU A 69 0.73 15.63 31.76
CA LEU A 69 -0.28 15.28 30.76
C LEU A 69 -1.48 14.62 31.45
N ASP A 70 -2.65 15.23 31.27
CA ASP A 70 -3.95 14.67 31.61
C ASP A 70 -4.01 13.19 31.16
N PRO A 71 -4.45 12.22 31.99
CA PRO A 71 -4.53 10.80 31.63
C PRO A 71 -5.32 10.52 30.34
N VAL A 72 -6.15 11.45 29.87
CA VAL A 72 -6.86 11.42 28.57
C VAL A 72 -5.94 11.81 27.38
N THR A 73 -4.84 12.52 27.64
CA THR A 73 -3.87 13.05 26.66
C THR A 73 -2.58 12.23 26.57
N ARG A 74 -2.56 10.99 27.07
CA ARG A 74 -1.65 9.98 26.48
C ARG A 74 -2.06 9.85 25.03
N GLN A 75 -1.48 10.66 24.14
CA GLN A 75 -1.72 10.57 22.71
C GLN A 75 -1.23 9.20 22.25
N MET A 76 -2.12 8.22 22.32
CA MET A 76 -1.92 6.89 21.78
C MET A 76 -1.92 7.07 20.26
N VAL A 77 -0.73 7.29 19.71
CA VAL A 77 -0.58 7.43 18.27
C VAL A 77 -0.70 6.03 17.70
N MET A 78 -1.82 5.79 17.01
CA MET A 78 -2.04 4.56 16.27
C MET A 78 -1.03 4.47 15.13
N ILE A 79 -0.22 3.43 15.17
CA ILE A 79 0.82 3.14 14.20
C ILE A 79 0.62 1.74 13.61
N ASN A 80 1.15 1.54 12.42
CA ASN A 80 1.31 0.23 11.83
C ASN A 80 2.73 -0.27 12.06
N VAL A 81 2.86 -1.49 12.58
CA VAL A 81 4.16 -2.16 12.69
C VAL A 81 4.37 -3.06 11.47
N ARG A 82 5.53 -2.93 10.83
CA ARG A 82 5.93 -3.73 9.66
C ARG A 82 7.22 -4.46 9.98
N PHE A 83 7.18 -5.79 9.92
CA PHE A 83 8.34 -6.65 10.09
C PHE A 83 9.00 -6.82 8.72
N ILE A 84 10.24 -6.36 8.57
CA ILE A 84 10.91 -6.29 7.27
C ILE A 84 12.32 -6.88 7.31
N SER A 85 12.80 -7.35 6.15
CA SER A 85 14.23 -7.62 5.93
C SER A 85 15.00 -6.35 5.58
N GLN A 86 16.34 -6.42 5.68
CA GLN A 86 17.26 -5.33 5.33
C GLN A 86 17.02 -4.77 3.91
N ASP A 87 16.80 -5.65 2.93
CA ASP A 87 16.64 -5.27 1.52
C ASP A 87 15.21 -4.77 1.18
N TYR A 88 14.32 -4.57 2.16
CA TYR A 88 12.93 -4.18 1.89
C TYR A 88 12.77 -2.85 1.18
N PHE A 89 13.45 -1.82 1.64
CA PHE A 89 13.33 -0.48 1.05
C PHE A 89 13.91 -0.45 -0.36
N SER A 90 15.04 -1.12 -0.60
CA SER A 90 15.63 -1.22 -1.94
C SER A 90 14.78 -2.08 -2.89
N ALA A 91 14.22 -3.20 -2.40
CA ALA A 91 13.29 -4.04 -3.16
C ALA A 91 12.02 -3.30 -3.57
N LEU A 92 11.52 -2.36 -2.76
CA LEU A 92 10.35 -1.55 -3.11
C LEU A 92 10.69 -0.17 -3.72
N GLY A 93 11.96 0.22 -3.73
CA GLY A 93 12.38 1.53 -4.21
C GLY A 93 11.92 2.67 -3.30
N ILE A 94 11.76 2.40 -2.01
CA ILE A 94 11.39 3.39 -1.00
C ILE A 94 12.67 4.17 -0.60
N PRO A 95 12.71 5.50 -0.80
CA PRO A 95 13.87 6.31 -0.44
C PRO A 95 14.11 6.36 1.08
N LEU A 96 15.36 6.21 1.47
CA LEU A 96 15.84 6.56 2.81
C LEU A 96 16.15 8.06 2.84
N LEU A 97 15.53 8.79 3.75
CA LEU A 97 15.64 10.25 3.86
C LEU A 97 16.72 10.67 4.86
N ARG A 98 16.86 9.94 5.98
CA ARG A 98 17.83 10.22 7.04
C ARG A 98 18.28 8.92 7.71
N GLY A 99 19.52 8.90 8.22
CA GLY A 99 20.06 7.78 8.97
C GLY A 99 20.45 6.61 8.07
N ARG A 100 20.09 5.38 8.48
CA ARG A 100 20.38 4.13 7.75
C ARG A 100 19.20 3.16 7.79
N ALA A 101 19.23 2.15 6.92
CA ALA A 101 18.33 1.02 6.99
C ALA A 101 18.73 0.05 8.12
N ILE A 102 17.85 -0.93 8.40
CA ILE A 102 18.13 -2.05 9.30
C ILE A 102 19.15 -2.98 8.66
N GLU A 103 20.17 -3.41 9.39
CA GLU A 103 21.23 -4.29 8.90
C GLU A 103 21.33 -5.58 9.72
N GLU A 104 21.97 -6.63 9.19
CA GLU A 104 22.18 -7.89 9.91
C GLU A 104 22.94 -7.73 11.24
N GLY A 105 23.83 -6.73 11.33
CA GLY A 105 24.56 -6.40 12.56
C GLY A 105 23.66 -5.88 13.69
N ASP A 106 22.39 -5.55 13.42
CA ASP A 106 21.44 -5.07 14.41
C ASP A 106 20.68 -6.20 15.14
N ARG A 107 21.07 -7.47 14.96
CA ARG A 107 20.36 -8.62 15.58
C ARG A 107 20.25 -8.52 17.09
N ASP A 108 21.33 -8.11 17.74
CA ASP A 108 21.41 -7.95 19.21
C ASP A 108 20.94 -6.58 19.68
N ARG A 109 20.52 -5.70 18.74
CA ARG A 109 20.01 -4.37 19.04
C ARG A 109 18.49 -4.32 18.89
N ASN A 110 17.88 -3.34 19.56
CA ASN A 110 16.49 -2.98 19.34
C ASN A 110 16.46 -1.68 18.52
N VAL A 111 16.42 -1.81 17.20
CA VAL A 111 16.39 -0.67 16.29
C VAL A 111 15.12 -0.68 15.43
N VAL A 112 14.69 0.51 15.03
CA VAL A 112 13.57 0.71 14.12
C VAL A 112 13.86 1.80 13.10
N VAL A 113 13.15 1.72 11.98
CA VAL A 113 13.08 2.79 10.97
C VAL A 113 11.64 3.31 10.96
N VAL A 114 11.46 4.62 10.85
CA VAL A 114 10.13 5.24 10.89
C VAL A 114 9.79 5.91 9.56
N SER A 115 8.49 6.04 9.25
CA SER A 115 8.06 6.88 8.12
C SER A 115 8.23 8.36 8.44
N GLU A 116 8.43 9.18 7.40
CA GLU A 116 8.58 10.63 7.52
C GLU A 116 7.43 11.28 8.28
N ARG A 117 6.18 10.90 7.98
CA ARG A 117 5.00 11.45 8.67
C ARG A 117 4.95 11.08 10.15
N LEU A 118 5.40 9.88 10.51
CA LEU A 118 5.50 9.48 11.92
C LEU A 118 6.58 10.29 12.63
N ALA A 119 7.75 10.46 12.01
CA ALA A 119 8.82 11.27 12.56
C ALA A 119 8.38 12.73 12.79
N ALA A 120 7.72 13.33 11.79
CA ALA A 120 7.23 14.71 11.88
C ALA A 120 6.15 14.88 12.96
N LYS A 121 5.30 13.87 13.17
CA LYS A 121 4.26 13.91 14.20
C LYS A 121 4.82 13.74 15.62
N LEU A 122 5.79 12.85 15.80
CA LEU A 122 6.37 12.54 17.10
C LEU A 122 7.43 13.53 17.54
N TRP A 123 8.21 14.06 16.59
CA TRP A 123 9.34 14.95 16.85
C TRP A 123 9.30 16.18 15.94
N PRO A 124 8.27 17.04 16.07
CA PRO A 124 8.13 18.22 15.22
C PRO A 124 9.35 19.14 15.36
N GLY A 125 10.01 19.41 14.23
CA GLY A 125 11.21 20.26 14.18
C GLY A 125 12.48 19.66 14.81
N GLN A 126 12.45 18.41 15.28
CA GLN A 126 13.60 17.74 15.90
C GLN A 126 14.10 16.56 15.05
N SER A 127 15.37 16.17 15.26
CA SER A 127 15.89 14.93 14.66
C SER A 127 15.29 13.72 15.38
N PRO A 128 14.67 12.77 14.65
CA PRO A 128 14.16 11.53 15.25
C PRO A 128 15.27 10.50 15.51
N LEU A 129 16.44 10.64 14.87
CA LEU A 129 17.53 9.65 14.96
C LEU A 129 18.09 9.59 16.39
N GLY A 130 18.36 8.37 16.88
CA GLY A 130 18.88 8.09 18.22
C GLY A 130 17.84 8.19 19.33
N LYS A 131 16.62 8.65 19.03
CA LYS A 131 15.52 8.66 20.00
C LYS A 131 14.94 7.26 20.17
N VAL A 132 14.49 6.96 21.37
CA VAL A 132 13.85 5.68 21.68
C VAL A 132 12.34 5.83 21.55
N LEU A 133 11.72 4.87 20.89
CA LEU A 133 10.28 4.76 20.74
C LEU A 133 9.80 3.59 21.59
N SER A 134 8.84 3.87 22.47
CA SER A 134 8.25 2.90 23.39
C SER A 134 6.76 2.69 23.06
N SER A 135 6.26 1.46 23.08
CA SER A 135 4.82 1.20 23.06
C SER A 135 4.32 0.98 24.48
N GLY A 136 3.12 1.48 24.80
CA GLY A 136 2.50 1.27 26.11
C GLY A 136 2.32 -0.22 26.47
N SER A 137 2.33 -1.10 25.46
CA SER A 137 2.33 -2.56 25.58
C SER A 137 3.69 -3.20 25.85
N GLY A 138 4.80 -2.44 25.85
CA GLY A 138 6.17 -2.96 26.00
C GLY A 138 6.71 -3.75 24.79
N VAL A 139 5.90 -3.93 23.75
CA VAL A 139 6.24 -4.68 22.53
C VAL A 139 7.29 -3.97 21.68
N ILE A 140 7.34 -2.63 21.74
CA ILE A 140 8.33 -1.82 21.05
C ILE A 140 9.08 -1.02 22.10
N HIS A 141 10.39 -1.25 22.21
CA HIS A 141 11.32 -0.38 22.91
C HIS A 141 12.60 -0.36 22.07
N ALA A 142 12.69 0.61 21.16
CA ALA A 142 13.70 0.58 20.11
C ALA A 142 14.19 1.98 19.71
N GLU A 143 15.48 2.05 19.41
CA GLU A 143 16.15 3.24 18.89
C GLU A 143 15.79 3.48 17.42
N VAL A 144 15.44 4.72 17.08
CA VAL A 144 15.22 5.11 15.68
C VAL A 144 16.56 5.32 14.98
N VAL A 145 16.88 4.46 14.01
CA VAL A 145 18.15 4.52 13.25
C VAL A 145 17.99 5.10 11.84
N GLY A 146 16.74 5.27 11.38
CA GLY A 146 16.48 5.79 10.04
C GLY A 146 15.07 6.33 9.86
N VAL A 147 14.92 7.16 8.82
CA VAL A 147 13.65 7.72 8.35
C VAL A 147 13.52 7.46 6.85
N VAL A 148 12.38 6.94 6.43
CA VAL A 148 12.07 6.67 5.02
C VAL A 148 10.88 7.49 4.53
N ALA A 149 10.79 7.67 3.22
CA ALA A 149 9.64 8.32 2.60
C ALA A 149 8.34 7.57 2.90
N ASP A 150 7.25 8.31 2.97
CA ASP A 150 5.94 7.74 3.25
C ASP A 150 5.44 6.84 2.11
N VAL A 151 4.71 5.77 2.48
CA VAL A 151 4.16 4.79 1.55
C VAL A 151 2.67 4.63 1.79
N HIS A 152 1.89 4.62 0.71
CA HIS A 152 0.45 4.37 0.78
C HIS A 152 0.19 2.86 1.00
N ASN A 153 -0.28 2.50 2.19
CA ASN A 153 -0.44 1.10 2.60
C ASN A 153 -1.86 0.55 2.43
N THR A 154 -2.89 1.37 2.63
CA THR A 154 -4.29 0.92 2.62
C THR A 154 -5.00 1.27 1.32
N LYS A 155 -4.94 2.54 0.92
CA LYS A 155 -5.52 3.09 -0.31
C LYS A 155 -4.66 4.26 -0.75
N LEU A 156 -4.63 4.55 -2.05
CA LEU A 156 -3.92 5.71 -2.58
C LEU A 156 -4.53 7.05 -2.11
N GLU A 157 -5.79 7.02 -1.68
CA GLU A 157 -6.59 8.22 -1.32
C GLU A 157 -6.60 8.52 0.18
N ARG A 158 -6.06 7.64 1.02
CA ARG A 158 -5.93 7.91 2.47
C ARG A 158 -4.55 8.44 2.75
N ASP A 159 -4.47 9.33 3.74
CA ASP A 159 -3.19 9.77 4.28
C ASP A 159 -2.28 8.56 4.58
N PRO A 160 -0.99 8.62 4.20
CA PRO A 160 -0.02 7.60 4.56
C PRO A 160 -0.12 7.24 6.03
N THR A 161 -0.23 5.94 6.30
CA THR A 161 -0.30 5.44 7.67
C THR A 161 1.02 5.72 8.37
N LEU A 162 0.93 6.04 9.66
CA LEU A 162 2.11 6.20 10.50
C LEU A 162 2.73 4.82 10.71
N ILE A 163 3.96 4.60 10.22
CA ILE A 163 4.56 3.26 10.18
C ILE A 163 5.88 3.21 10.94
N VAL A 164 6.01 2.16 11.74
CA VAL A 164 7.28 1.70 12.30
C VAL A 164 7.70 0.43 11.58
N TYR A 165 8.89 0.45 11.02
CA TYR A 165 9.56 -0.70 10.42
C TYR A 165 10.51 -1.31 11.43
N THR A 166 10.33 -2.60 11.71
CA THR A 166 11.11 -3.37 12.68
C THR A 166 11.68 -4.62 12.02
N PRO A 167 12.80 -5.18 12.49
CA PRO A 167 13.41 -6.33 11.85
C PRO A 167 12.52 -7.58 11.92
N PHE A 168 12.44 -8.35 10.84
CA PHE A 168 11.57 -9.52 10.77
C PHE A 168 11.91 -10.62 11.78
N TRP A 169 13.18 -10.74 12.19
CA TRP A 169 13.62 -11.74 13.15
C TRP A 169 13.07 -11.53 14.57
N LYS A 170 12.56 -10.32 14.90
CA LYS A 170 11.85 -10.08 16.17
C LYS A 170 10.52 -10.82 16.23
N ASN A 171 9.88 -11.05 15.10
CA ASN A 171 8.68 -11.87 15.01
C ASN A 171 8.56 -12.55 13.64
N PRO A 172 9.26 -13.69 13.43
CA PRO A 172 9.24 -14.42 12.16
C PRO A 172 7.83 -14.89 11.79
N ASN A 173 6.97 -15.11 12.79
CA ASN A 173 5.59 -15.50 12.61
C ASN A 173 4.72 -14.39 11.98
N GLN A 174 5.18 -13.15 11.91
CA GLN A 174 4.43 -12.05 11.30
C GLN A 174 4.74 -11.84 9.82
N VAL A 175 5.82 -12.42 9.30
CA VAL A 175 6.15 -12.38 7.87
C VAL A 175 4.99 -12.93 7.06
N ALA A 176 4.59 -12.29 5.96
CA ALA A 176 3.47 -12.72 5.13
C ALA A 176 3.74 -12.74 3.62
N GLY A 177 4.77 -12.04 3.13
CA GLY A 177 5.08 -12.00 1.71
C GLY A 177 6.57 -11.86 1.44
N LEU A 178 6.97 -12.35 0.27
CA LEU A 178 8.28 -12.11 -0.30
C LEU A 178 8.12 -11.13 -1.47
N VAL A 179 9.01 -10.16 -1.56
CA VAL A 179 9.08 -9.16 -2.61
C VAL A 179 10.37 -9.40 -3.37
N VAL A 180 10.28 -9.57 -4.68
CA VAL A 180 11.44 -9.78 -5.54
C VAL A 180 11.48 -8.67 -6.56
N ARG A 181 12.57 -7.90 -6.57
CA ARG A 181 12.89 -6.93 -7.62
C ARG A 181 13.90 -7.56 -8.56
N SER A 182 13.52 -7.71 -9.82
CA SER A 182 14.36 -8.34 -10.84
C SER A 182 14.36 -7.51 -12.12
N SER A 183 15.43 -7.66 -12.90
CA SER A 183 15.50 -7.18 -14.28
C SER A 183 15.25 -8.27 -15.32
N ALA A 184 14.91 -9.49 -14.88
CA ALA A 184 14.55 -10.61 -15.75
C ALA A 184 13.15 -10.41 -16.36
N ASP A 185 12.84 -11.18 -17.42
CA ASP A 185 11.51 -11.17 -18.04
C ASP A 185 10.42 -11.53 -17.00
N PRO A 186 9.43 -10.65 -16.77
CA PRO A 186 8.34 -10.88 -15.84
C PRO A 186 7.50 -12.12 -16.13
N ARG A 187 7.55 -12.65 -17.35
CA ARG A 187 6.85 -13.88 -17.75
C ARG A 187 7.55 -15.13 -17.27
N VAL A 188 8.88 -15.06 -17.06
CA VAL A 188 9.73 -16.21 -16.72
C VAL A 188 10.03 -16.23 -15.22
N LEU A 189 10.17 -15.04 -14.61
CA LEU A 189 10.44 -14.88 -13.18
C LEU A 189 9.49 -15.68 -12.25
N PRO A 190 8.18 -15.76 -12.52
CA PRO A 190 7.27 -16.51 -11.67
C PRO A 190 7.61 -18.02 -11.60
N GLU A 191 7.92 -18.63 -12.75
CA GLU A 191 8.25 -20.06 -12.83
C GLU A 191 9.58 -20.39 -12.16
N GLU A 192 10.57 -19.51 -12.29
CA GLU A 192 11.88 -19.67 -11.62
C GLU A 192 11.74 -19.55 -10.10
N VAL A 193 11.00 -18.55 -9.64
CA VAL A 193 10.74 -18.36 -8.21
C VAL A 193 9.95 -19.53 -7.64
N ARG A 194 8.98 -20.07 -8.37
CA ARG A 194 8.24 -21.28 -7.99
C ARG A 194 9.19 -22.47 -7.85
N ARG A 195 10.11 -22.69 -8.79
CA ARG A 195 11.12 -23.76 -8.73
C ARG A 195 12.01 -23.64 -7.50
N VAL A 196 12.49 -22.43 -7.18
CA VAL A 196 13.31 -22.22 -5.98
C VAL A 196 12.53 -22.53 -4.71
N ILE A 197 11.26 -22.13 -4.61
CA ILE A 197 10.41 -22.44 -3.46
C ILE A 197 10.17 -23.95 -3.34
N GLN A 198 9.83 -24.62 -4.44
CA GLN A 198 9.62 -26.07 -4.47
C GLN A 198 10.90 -26.87 -4.14
N SER A 199 12.09 -26.31 -4.44
CA SER A 199 13.38 -26.91 -4.05
C SER A 199 13.69 -26.82 -2.55
N ILE A 200 12.99 -25.95 -1.83
CA ILE A 200 13.14 -25.80 -0.38
C ILE A 200 12.15 -26.71 0.33
N ASP A 201 10.88 -26.68 -0.10
CA ASP A 201 9.84 -27.55 0.40
C ASP A 201 8.78 -27.78 -0.71
N SER A 202 8.73 -29.01 -1.21
CA SER A 202 7.80 -29.43 -2.27
C SER A 202 6.35 -29.54 -1.78
N GLY A 203 6.11 -29.52 -0.46
CA GLY A 203 4.79 -29.52 0.15
C GLY A 203 4.13 -28.14 0.17
N ILE A 204 4.82 -27.10 -0.30
CA ILE A 204 4.29 -25.73 -0.35
C ILE A 204 3.49 -25.52 -1.64
N PRO A 205 2.19 -25.21 -1.55
CA PRO A 205 1.41 -24.83 -2.73
C PRO A 205 2.02 -23.60 -3.40
N ALA A 206 1.99 -23.57 -4.73
CA ALA A 206 2.51 -22.43 -5.49
C ALA A 206 1.90 -21.12 -4.98
N PRO A 207 2.72 -20.16 -4.49
CA PRO A 207 2.21 -18.90 -3.97
C PRO A 207 1.55 -18.10 -5.10
N LYS A 208 0.55 -17.29 -4.76
CA LYS A 208 -0.04 -16.37 -5.73
C LYS A 208 0.98 -15.25 -5.98
N MET A 209 1.49 -15.22 -7.20
CA MET A 209 2.45 -14.21 -7.63
C MET A 209 1.68 -13.06 -8.26
N ARG A 210 2.06 -11.84 -7.88
CA ARG A 210 1.41 -10.63 -8.37
C ARG A 210 2.47 -9.59 -8.69
N THR A 211 2.29 -8.87 -9.79
CA THR A 211 3.14 -7.71 -10.06
C THR A 211 2.67 -6.51 -9.23
N MET A 212 3.58 -5.57 -8.95
CA MET A 212 3.16 -4.32 -8.28
C MET A 212 2.13 -3.55 -9.11
N GLY A 213 2.19 -3.62 -10.45
CA GLY A 213 1.18 -3.03 -11.33
C GLY A 213 -0.21 -3.63 -11.12
N GLU A 214 -0.32 -4.95 -10.96
CA GLU A 214 -1.58 -5.63 -10.64
C GLU A 214 -2.10 -5.28 -9.25
N ILE A 215 -1.21 -5.13 -8.26
CA ILE A 215 -1.60 -4.71 -6.90
C ILE A 215 -2.16 -3.28 -6.93
N VAL A 216 -1.49 -2.37 -7.64
CA VAL A 216 -1.96 -1.00 -7.84
C VAL A 216 -3.30 -1.00 -8.59
N ALA A 217 -3.43 -1.76 -9.67
CA ALA A 217 -4.66 -1.85 -10.46
C ALA A 217 -5.85 -2.34 -9.62
N GLU A 218 -5.66 -3.37 -8.79
CA GLU A 218 -6.71 -3.88 -7.90
C GLU A 218 -7.11 -2.85 -6.83
N SER A 219 -6.15 -2.09 -6.31
CA SER A 219 -6.41 -1.06 -5.29
C SER A 219 -7.36 0.06 -5.79
N VAL A 220 -7.47 0.24 -7.11
CA VAL A 220 -8.34 1.26 -7.75
C VAL A 220 -9.58 0.67 -8.43
N THR A 221 -9.76 -0.66 -8.45
CA THR A 221 -10.87 -1.33 -9.17
C THR A 221 -12.24 -0.86 -8.71
N GLY A 222 -12.47 -0.72 -7.39
CA GLY A 222 -13.76 -0.27 -6.86
C GLY A 222 -14.16 1.14 -7.33
N ARG A 223 -13.20 2.03 -7.54
CA ARG A 223 -13.44 3.39 -8.04
C ARG A 223 -13.76 3.42 -9.53
N ARG A 224 -13.09 2.57 -10.33
CA ARG A 224 -13.41 2.44 -11.76
C ARG A 224 -14.86 2.01 -11.96
N PHE A 225 -15.32 1.04 -11.18
CA PHE A 225 -16.72 0.62 -11.22
C PHE A 225 -17.70 1.77 -10.93
N GLN A 226 -17.44 2.58 -9.90
CA GLN A 226 -18.29 3.75 -9.60
C GLN A 226 -18.27 4.78 -10.73
N MET A 227 -17.10 5.06 -11.31
CA MET A 227 -16.96 5.96 -12.45
C MET A 227 -17.72 5.46 -13.68
N ASP A 228 -17.62 4.16 -13.97
CA ASP A 228 -18.31 3.53 -15.10
C ASP A 228 -19.84 3.62 -14.92
N VAL A 229 -20.34 3.37 -13.71
CA VAL A 229 -21.76 3.53 -13.37
C VAL A 229 -22.20 4.98 -13.48
N SER A 230 -21.44 5.94 -12.93
CA SER A 230 -21.73 7.37 -13.06
C SER A 230 -21.74 7.83 -14.51
N LEU A 231 -20.82 7.33 -15.34
CA LEU A 231 -20.77 7.62 -16.77
C LEU A 231 -22.00 7.05 -17.49
N ALA A 232 -22.39 5.81 -17.17
CA ALA A 232 -23.60 5.20 -17.73
C ALA A 232 -24.87 6.00 -17.40
N PHE A 233 -24.99 6.49 -16.16
CA PHE A 233 -26.09 7.40 -15.78
C PHE A 233 -26.03 8.73 -16.53
N ALA A 234 -24.85 9.33 -16.68
CA ALA A 234 -24.69 10.58 -17.42
C ALA A 234 -25.09 10.45 -18.89
N VAL A 235 -24.67 9.36 -19.55
CA VAL A 235 -25.06 9.05 -20.93
C VAL A 235 -26.57 8.80 -21.04
N SER A 236 -27.15 8.07 -20.08
CA SER A 236 -28.59 7.80 -20.06
C SER A 236 -29.41 9.08 -19.87
N ALA A 237 -28.97 9.99 -19.00
CA ALA A 237 -29.58 11.30 -18.80
C ALA A 237 -29.50 12.17 -20.07
N LEU A 238 -28.37 12.13 -20.79
CA LEU A 238 -28.22 12.82 -22.06
C LEU A 238 -29.21 12.29 -23.12
N LEU A 239 -29.35 10.97 -23.21
CA LEU A 239 -30.32 10.34 -24.11
C LEU A 239 -31.76 10.71 -23.75
N ALA A 240 -32.09 10.76 -22.46
CA ALA A 240 -33.41 11.21 -21.99
C ALA A 240 -33.67 12.68 -22.36
N ALA A 241 -32.69 13.57 -22.19
CA ALA A 241 -32.80 14.98 -22.58
C ALA A 241 -33.01 15.15 -24.10
N LEU A 242 -32.28 14.39 -24.92
CA LEU A 242 -32.48 14.35 -26.37
C LEU A 242 -33.88 13.82 -26.75
N GLY A 243 -34.37 12.80 -26.04
CA GLY A 243 -35.72 12.27 -26.22
C GLY A 243 -36.80 13.30 -25.90
N ILE A 244 -36.68 14.01 -24.78
CA ILE A 244 -37.60 15.09 -24.40
C ILE A 244 -37.58 16.20 -25.45
N TYR A 245 -36.40 16.62 -25.90
CA TYR A 245 -36.27 17.61 -26.97
C TYR A 245 -36.99 17.17 -28.24
N GLY A 246 -36.83 15.91 -28.66
CA GLY A 246 -37.53 15.36 -29.82
C GLY A 246 -39.06 15.40 -29.69
N VAL A 247 -39.60 15.01 -28.53
CA VAL A 247 -41.05 15.02 -28.26
C VAL A 247 -41.60 16.45 -28.25
N VAL A 248 -40.90 17.38 -27.58
CA VAL A 248 -41.31 18.79 -27.53
C VAL A 248 -41.25 19.44 -28.92
N ALA A 249 -40.17 19.21 -29.68
CA ALA A 249 -40.02 19.72 -31.03
C ALA A 249 -41.11 19.19 -31.98
N TYR A 250 -41.47 17.91 -31.87
CA TYR A 250 -42.57 17.31 -32.62
C TYR A 250 -43.93 17.92 -32.25
N GLY A 251 -44.18 18.13 -30.96
CA GLY A 251 -45.39 18.79 -30.47
C GLY A 251 -45.55 20.22 -31.01
N ILE A 252 -44.46 21.00 -31.04
CA ILE A 252 -44.44 22.34 -31.64
C ILE A 252 -44.74 22.27 -33.14
N ALA A 253 -44.15 21.29 -33.85
CA ALA A 253 -44.38 21.11 -35.29
C ALA A 253 -45.86 20.82 -35.60
N LEU A 254 -46.52 19.97 -34.81
CA LEU A 254 -47.95 19.68 -34.96
C LEU A 254 -48.84 20.91 -34.69
N ARG A 255 -48.48 21.73 -33.71
CA ARG A 255 -49.25 22.92 -33.31
C ARG A 255 -48.88 24.21 -34.05
N ARG A 256 -47.98 24.15 -35.05
CA ARG A 256 -47.56 25.32 -35.83
C ARG A 256 -48.73 26.10 -36.43
N ARG A 257 -49.78 25.41 -36.89
CA ARG A 257 -50.96 26.05 -37.50
C ARG A 257 -51.78 26.84 -36.48
N GLU A 258 -52.01 26.28 -35.29
CA GLU A 258 -52.68 27.00 -34.18
C GLU A 258 -51.86 28.21 -33.71
N LEU A 259 -50.54 28.03 -33.57
CA LEU A 259 -49.63 29.12 -33.20
C LEU A 259 -49.66 30.24 -34.24
N GLY A 260 -49.64 29.92 -35.53
CA GLY A 260 -49.76 30.90 -36.62
C GLY A 260 -51.09 31.65 -36.62
N ILE A 261 -52.21 30.98 -36.32
CA ILE A 261 -53.53 31.62 -36.21
C ILE A 261 -53.57 32.57 -35.01
N ARG A 262 -53.01 32.17 -33.85
CA ARG A 262 -52.95 33.05 -32.66
C ARG A 262 -52.10 34.28 -32.89
N ILE A 263 -50.96 34.13 -33.56
CA ILE A 263 -50.09 35.27 -33.93
C ILE A 263 -50.84 36.22 -34.89
N ALA A 264 -51.54 35.69 -35.89
CA ALA A 264 -52.36 36.50 -36.81
C ALA A 264 -53.49 37.27 -36.09
N LEU A 265 -54.00 36.74 -34.97
CA LEU A 265 -54.98 37.39 -34.10
C LEU A 265 -54.37 38.37 -33.08
N GLY A 266 -53.07 38.64 -33.15
CA GLY A 266 -52.39 39.65 -32.33
C GLY A 266 -51.72 39.13 -31.06
N ALA A 267 -51.60 37.82 -30.87
CA ALA A 267 -50.79 37.27 -29.78
C ALA A 267 -49.30 37.59 -30.02
N ARG A 268 -48.63 38.20 -29.03
CA ARG A 268 -47.19 38.50 -29.08
C ARG A 268 -46.37 37.31 -28.57
N ALA A 269 -45.24 37.06 -29.24
CA ALA A 269 -44.23 36.13 -28.76
C ALA A 269 -43.36 36.89 -27.75
N ASP A 270 -43.81 36.93 -26.49
CA ASP A 270 -42.97 37.33 -25.37
C ASP A 270 -42.16 36.12 -24.86
#